data_AF-A0AAV1HZL3-F1
#
_entry.id   AF-A0AAV1HZL3-F1
#
_cell.length_a   1.000
_cell.length_b   1.000
_cell.length_c   1.000
_cell.angle_alpha   90.00
_cell.angle_beta   90.00
_cell.angle_gamma   90.00
#
_symmetry.space_group_name_H-M   'P 1'
#
loop_
_entity.id
_entity.type
_entity.pdbx_description
1 polymer ?
#
loop_
_entity_poly.entity_id
_entity_poly.type
_entity_poly.pdbx_seq_one_letter_code
_entity_poly.pdbx_strand_id
1 'polypeptide(L)'
;MAAKEIASELGSRPALIGRCLPRQTPVPSGRCVPRRTVCAGRSTNAGGRDPPSHIVRAVAAPEKTTITPPPFEAWNTGKDVAKRTDIKTIMILGAGPIVIGQATIMTDPGTADRTYIGPMTPELVEQILDKERPEAILPTMGGQTALNLAKALAEQGILEKYNVELIGAKLPSIDKAEDRELFKQAMKKIGLKTPPSGTAETMEEAMQIADEIGNYPLIIRPAFTLGGSGGGIAYNVEEFNQIVESGLQASVTTQVLIEKSLLGWKEYELEVMRDLADNVVIICSIENVDPMGVHTGDSITIAPAQTLTDKEYQRLRDASVAIIREMGVECGGSNVQMAVNPADGELMIIEMNPRVSRSSALASKATGFPIAKIAAKLAVGLSLDQIANDITLKTPASFEPSIDYIVTKIPRFAFEKFPGAKAELTTQMKSVGEAMAIGRTFQESFQKALRSLETGLDGWSLPKNWKRMTRQQLEYGLRVPNPERMVVLKQAMEDGLTQEELFEFTNIDPWFLSQFAGLHQARCPLTLGCHT
;
A
#
# COMPACT_ATOMS: atom_id res chain seq x y z
N MET A 1 0.91 -7.58 17.70
CA MET A 1 1.82 -6.46 18.01
C MET A 1 1.06 -5.33 18.68
N ALA A 2 0.07 -4.71 18.00
CA ALA A 2 -0.80 -3.68 18.57
C ALA A 2 -1.35 -4.01 19.98
N ALA A 3 -1.88 -5.22 20.19
CA ALA A 3 -2.37 -5.67 21.51
C ALA A 3 -1.32 -5.56 22.64
N LYS A 4 -0.09 -5.98 22.39
CA LYS A 4 1.00 -5.93 23.38
C LYS A 4 1.40 -4.50 23.72
N GLU A 5 1.39 -3.63 22.71
CA GLU A 5 1.77 -2.22 22.87
C GLU A 5 0.72 -1.48 23.68
N ILE A 6 -0.56 -1.66 23.36
CA ILE A 6 -1.68 -1.14 24.16
C ILE A 6 -1.57 -1.62 25.61
N ALA A 7 -1.38 -2.93 25.84
CA ALA A 7 -1.25 -3.48 27.19
C ALA A 7 -0.06 -2.86 27.97
N SER A 8 1.07 -2.63 27.29
CA SER A 8 2.23 -1.98 27.91
C SER A 8 1.96 -0.52 28.31
N GLU A 9 1.14 0.18 27.54
CA GLU A 9 0.80 1.57 27.82
C GLU A 9 -0.25 1.69 28.94
N LEU A 10 -1.23 0.79 29.01
CA LEU A 10 -2.31 0.87 30.01
C LEU A 10 -1.91 0.41 31.43
N GLY A 11 -0.69 -0.09 31.63
CA GLY A 11 -0.12 -0.37 32.97
C GLY A 11 -0.64 -1.64 33.65
N SER A 12 -1.36 -2.51 32.95
CA SER A 12 -1.86 -3.80 33.46
C SER A 12 -0.74 -4.85 33.47
N ARG A 13 -0.37 -5.38 34.65
CA ARG A 13 0.44 -6.60 34.77
C ARG A 13 -0.49 -7.83 34.72
N PRO A 14 -0.20 -8.87 33.92
CA PRO A 14 -1.04 -10.04 33.81
C PRO A 14 -1.01 -10.87 35.11
N ALA A 15 -2.17 -11.02 35.76
CA ALA A 15 -2.33 -11.88 36.93
C ALA A 15 -2.72 -13.31 36.49
N LEU A 16 -1.91 -14.29 36.90
CA LEU A 16 -2.06 -15.72 36.63
C LEU A 16 -2.73 -16.43 37.80
N ILE A 17 -3.75 -17.24 37.54
CA ILE A 17 -3.96 -18.52 38.24
C ILE A 17 -4.42 -19.56 37.21
N GLY A 18 -3.59 -20.60 37.02
CA GLY A 18 -3.90 -21.75 36.18
C GLY A 18 -4.72 -22.81 36.92
N ARG A 19 -5.44 -23.61 36.14
CA ARG A 19 -5.71 -25.02 36.45
C ARG A 19 -5.66 -25.83 35.16
N CYS A 20 -4.48 -26.36 34.83
CA CYS A 20 -4.40 -27.59 34.05
C CYS A 20 -4.39 -28.77 35.04
N LEU A 21 -5.33 -29.70 34.88
CA LEU A 21 -5.24 -31.03 35.49
C LEU A 21 -4.05 -31.78 34.85
N PRO A 22 -3.33 -32.63 35.61
CA PRO A 22 -2.06 -33.17 35.17
C PRO A 22 -2.27 -34.35 34.21
N ARG A 23 -1.49 -34.41 33.14
CA ARG A 23 -1.14 -35.69 32.51
C ARG A 23 0.37 -35.87 32.51
N GLN A 24 0.74 -36.99 33.10
CA GLN A 24 2.07 -37.55 33.28
C GLN A 24 2.61 -38.06 31.94
N THR A 25 3.84 -37.70 31.60
CA THR A 25 5.02 -38.58 31.43
C THR A 25 6.08 -37.91 30.55
N PRO A 26 7.39 -38.10 30.82
CA PRO A 26 8.47 -37.37 30.16
C PRO A 26 9.10 -38.17 29.01
N VAL A 27 9.56 -37.47 27.96
CA VAL A 27 10.45 -38.02 26.91
C VAL A 27 11.74 -37.20 26.92
N PRO A 28 12.94 -37.82 26.79
CA PRO A 28 14.17 -37.25 27.31
C PRO A 28 14.87 -36.27 26.36
N SER A 29 15.60 -35.34 26.98
CA SER A 29 16.38 -34.26 26.40
C SER A 29 17.60 -34.74 25.59
N GLY A 30 17.65 -34.39 24.30
CA GLY A 30 18.86 -34.42 23.47
C GLY A 30 19.68 -33.14 23.65
N ARG A 31 21.00 -33.29 23.87
CA ARG A 31 21.97 -32.20 24.07
C ARG A 31 22.23 -31.43 22.76
N CYS A 32 22.12 -30.11 22.78
CA CYS A 32 22.72 -29.23 21.77
C CYS A 32 24.18 -28.91 22.12
N VAL A 33 25.09 -29.17 21.18
CA VAL A 33 26.51 -28.77 21.24
C VAL A 33 26.71 -27.62 20.25
N PRO A 34 27.26 -26.46 20.63
CA PRO A 34 27.59 -25.41 19.67
C PRO A 34 28.99 -25.65 19.09
N ARG A 35 29.09 -25.88 17.76
CA ARG A 35 30.36 -25.77 17.02
C ARG A 35 30.58 -24.31 16.60
N ARG A 36 31.57 -23.65 17.20
CA ARG A 36 32.22 -22.45 16.64
C ARG A 36 33.33 -22.91 15.69
N THR A 37 33.28 -22.46 14.45
CA THR A 37 34.42 -22.55 13.51
C THR A 37 34.94 -21.14 13.30
N VAL A 38 36.14 -20.87 13.80
CA VAL A 38 36.90 -19.63 13.58
C VAL A 38 37.81 -19.88 12.39
N CYS A 39 37.60 -19.18 11.28
CA CYS A 39 38.55 -19.14 10.17
C CYS A 39 39.51 -17.96 10.39
N ALA A 40 40.77 -18.28 10.69
CA ALA A 40 41.88 -17.35 10.70
C ALA A 40 42.41 -17.16 9.26
N GLY A 41 42.28 -15.96 8.71
CA GLY A 41 42.90 -15.55 7.45
C GLY A 41 44.13 -14.69 7.71
N ARG A 42 45.30 -15.20 7.32
CA ARG A 42 46.60 -14.52 7.34
C ARG A 42 46.58 -13.27 6.44
N SER A 43 47.08 -12.13 6.94
CA SER A 43 47.48 -11.01 6.09
C SER A 43 48.96 -11.14 5.72
N THR A 44 49.26 -11.02 4.44
CA THR A 44 50.62 -10.89 3.89
C THR A 44 50.84 -9.46 3.44
N ASN A 45 51.91 -8.85 3.95
CA ASN A 45 52.46 -7.57 3.50
C ASN A 45 52.97 -7.65 2.05
N ALA A 46 52.66 -6.66 1.23
CA ALA A 46 53.47 -6.30 0.07
C ALA A 46 53.27 -4.84 -0.37
N GLY A 47 54.35 -4.06 -0.30
CA GLY A 47 54.83 -3.10 -1.31
C GLY A 47 53.90 -1.98 -1.79
N GLY A 48 54.19 -0.75 -1.35
CA GLY A 48 53.62 0.48 -1.90
C GLY A 48 54.13 0.87 -3.29
N ARG A 49 53.35 1.73 -3.95
CA ARG A 49 53.70 2.73 -4.97
C ARG A 49 52.51 3.68 -5.12
N ASP A 50 52.74 4.98 -4.89
CA ASP A 50 51.75 6.04 -5.07
C ASP A 50 51.48 6.36 -6.56
N PRO A 51 50.26 6.74 -6.96
CA PRO A 51 49.99 7.37 -8.26
C PRO A 51 49.97 8.92 -8.16
N PRO A 52 50.19 9.64 -9.28
CA PRO A 52 50.61 11.03 -9.29
C PRO A 52 49.48 12.04 -9.11
N SER A 53 49.80 13.15 -8.45
CA SER A 53 48.94 14.32 -8.24
C SER A 53 48.79 15.15 -9.52
N HIS A 54 47.58 15.21 -10.09
CA HIS A 54 47.19 16.27 -11.02
C HIS A 54 46.56 17.43 -10.27
N ILE A 55 47.24 18.57 -10.28
CA ILE A 55 46.78 19.85 -9.72
C ILE A 55 45.74 20.45 -10.68
N VAL A 56 44.49 20.54 -10.23
CA VAL A 56 43.45 21.37 -10.87
C VAL A 56 43.36 22.68 -10.09
N ARG A 57 43.57 23.81 -10.77
CA ARG A 57 43.44 25.16 -10.20
C ARG A 57 41.99 25.40 -9.73
N ALA A 58 41.82 25.72 -8.46
CA ALA A 58 40.56 26.20 -7.90
C ALA A 58 40.22 27.60 -8.44
N VAL A 59 39.01 27.76 -8.96
CA VAL A 59 38.40 29.06 -9.29
C VAL A 59 37.89 29.68 -7.99
N ALA A 60 38.15 30.97 -7.78
CA ALA A 60 37.78 31.69 -6.57
C ALA A 60 36.26 31.70 -6.34
N ALA A 61 35.84 31.40 -5.11
CA ALA A 61 34.45 31.48 -4.67
C ALA A 61 34.02 32.95 -4.49
N PRO A 62 32.77 33.33 -4.86
CA PRO A 62 32.26 34.66 -4.59
C PRO A 62 31.98 34.86 -3.09
N GLU A 63 32.01 36.11 -2.65
CA GLU A 63 31.93 36.56 -1.26
C GLU A 63 30.73 35.99 -0.50
N LYS A 64 30.97 35.61 0.77
CA LYS A 64 29.96 35.10 1.70
C LYS A 64 28.96 36.21 2.07
N THR A 65 27.79 36.22 1.43
CA THR A 65 26.60 36.81 2.03
C THR A 65 26.13 35.89 3.16
N THR A 66 26.35 36.30 4.40
CA THR A 66 25.77 35.66 5.59
C THR A 66 24.26 35.87 5.57
N ILE A 67 23.54 34.92 4.99
CA ILE A 67 22.11 34.75 5.21
C ILE A 67 21.97 34.09 6.58
N THR A 68 21.59 34.87 7.59
CA THR A 68 21.17 34.33 8.88
C THR A 68 19.89 33.54 8.63
N PRO A 69 19.84 32.22 8.89
CA PRO A 69 18.58 31.50 8.86
C PRO A 69 17.62 32.15 9.86
N PRO A 70 16.31 32.20 9.58
CA PRO A 70 15.35 32.66 10.57
C PRO A 70 15.52 31.83 11.85
N PRO A 71 15.33 32.42 13.04
CA PRO A 71 15.42 31.69 14.29
C PRO A 71 14.44 30.50 14.23
N PHE A 72 14.97 29.30 14.46
CA PHE A 72 14.16 28.11 14.70
C PHE A 72 13.39 28.34 16.02
N GLU A 73 12.10 28.68 15.93
CA GLU A 73 11.18 28.44 17.03
C GLU A 73 10.89 26.95 17.07
N ALA A 74 11.31 26.29 18.15
CA ALA A 74 10.82 24.95 18.45
C ALA A 74 9.28 24.99 18.45
N TRP A 75 8.66 23.99 17.83
CA TRP A 75 7.22 23.79 17.90
C TRP A 75 6.78 23.94 19.35
N ASN A 76 5.88 24.89 19.59
CA ASN A 76 5.30 25.10 20.91
C ASN A 76 4.59 23.80 21.30
N THR A 77 5.21 22.98 22.16
CA THR A 77 4.65 21.74 22.73
C THR A 77 3.53 22.02 23.75
N GLY A 78 2.83 23.15 23.56
CA GLY A 78 1.80 23.66 24.44
C GLY A 78 0.46 22.96 24.24
N LYS A 79 0.44 21.66 24.52
CA LYS A 79 -0.64 20.92 25.16
C LYS A 79 -0.04 19.57 25.51
N ASP A 80 0.17 19.31 26.79
CA ASP A 80 0.29 17.94 27.29
C ASP A 80 -0.98 17.21 26.84
N VAL A 81 -0.95 16.56 25.67
CA VAL A 81 -1.96 15.55 25.34
C VAL A 81 -1.64 14.40 26.28
N ALA A 82 -2.27 14.46 27.44
CA ALA A 82 -2.11 13.48 28.47
C ALA A 82 -2.56 12.13 27.90
N LYS A 83 -1.69 11.13 28.02
CA LYS A 83 -2.01 9.73 27.80
C LYS A 83 -3.41 9.42 28.35
N ARG A 84 -4.29 8.78 27.57
CA ARG A 84 -5.64 8.41 28.03
C ARG A 84 -5.51 7.47 29.24
N THR A 85 -5.86 7.96 30.43
CA THR A 85 -5.88 7.16 31.68
C THR A 85 -7.26 6.61 32.02
N ASP A 86 -8.27 7.05 31.29
CA ASP A 86 -9.67 6.67 31.43
C ASP A 86 -10.00 5.33 30.74
N ILE A 87 -9.20 4.92 29.74
CA ILE A 87 -9.29 3.60 29.10
C ILE A 87 -8.29 2.63 29.76
N LYS A 88 -8.77 1.46 30.16
CA LYS A 88 -8.05 0.36 30.81
C LYS A 88 -8.24 -0.95 30.05
N THR A 89 -9.38 -1.13 29.38
CA THR A 89 -9.70 -2.35 28.62
C THR A 89 -10.09 -2.01 27.19
N ILE A 90 -9.42 -2.65 26.23
CA ILE A 90 -9.64 -2.43 24.80
C ILE A 90 -9.88 -3.76 24.11
N MET A 91 -10.91 -3.82 23.27
CA MET A 91 -11.13 -4.91 22.34
C MET A 91 -10.58 -4.52 20.96
N ILE A 92 -9.67 -5.35 20.42
CA ILE A 92 -9.14 -5.15 19.07
C ILE A 92 -9.89 -6.08 18.12
N LEU A 93 -10.47 -5.52 17.07
CA LEU A 93 -11.08 -6.29 15.99
C LEU A 93 -9.99 -6.61 14.96
N GLY A 94 -9.45 -7.82 15.03
CA GLY A 94 -8.49 -8.35 14.06
C GLY A 94 -9.15 -9.36 13.13
N ALA A 95 -8.95 -9.21 11.82
CA ALA A 95 -9.26 -10.23 10.84
C ALA A 95 -7.95 -10.71 10.20
N GLY A 96 -7.73 -12.02 10.17
CA GLY A 96 -6.66 -12.63 9.37
C GLY A 96 -7.15 -12.87 7.93
N PRO A 97 -6.24 -12.97 6.94
CA PRO A 97 -6.60 -13.47 5.62
C PRO A 97 -7.22 -14.86 5.77
N ILE A 98 -8.41 -14.99 5.20
CA ILE A 98 -9.27 -16.17 5.29
C ILE A 98 -8.55 -17.36 4.65
N VAL A 99 -8.00 -18.22 5.50
CA VAL A 99 -7.82 -19.65 5.24
C VAL A 99 -8.51 -20.34 6.41
N ILE A 100 -9.37 -21.31 6.13
CA ILE A 100 -10.10 -22.07 7.13
C ILE A 100 -9.08 -22.73 8.08
N GLY A 101 -8.85 -22.12 9.26
CA GLY A 101 -7.91 -22.58 10.27
C GLY A 101 -7.32 -21.45 11.15
N GLN A 102 -7.05 -21.77 12.41
CA GLN A 102 -6.46 -20.94 13.47
C GLN A 102 -5.01 -20.49 13.18
N ALA A 103 -4.73 -19.89 12.02
CA ALA A 103 -3.38 -19.70 11.49
C ALA A 103 -2.85 -18.26 11.65
N THR A 104 -3.20 -17.56 12.73
CA THR A 104 -2.72 -16.19 12.98
C THR A 104 -1.95 -16.07 14.29
N ILE A 105 -0.74 -15.51 14.27
CA ILE A 105 0.04 -15.25 15.48
C ILE A 105 -0.70 -14.32 16.46
N MET A 106 -1.59 -13.45 15.96
CA MET A 106 -2.39 -12.57 16.83
C MET A 106 -3.30 -13.36 17.79
N THR A 107 -3.69 -14.58 17.45
CA THR A 107 -4.55 -15.46 18.26
C THR A 107 -3.76 -16.46 19.11
N ASP A 108 -2.43 -16.40 19.12
CA ASP A 108 -1.61 -17.29 19.96
C ASP A 108 -1.83 -17.00 21.45
N PRO A 109 -1.80 -18.03 22.33
CA PRO A 109 -1.83 -17.81 23.77
C PRO A 109 -0.73 -16.83 24.22
N GLY A 110 -1.10 -15.81 25.01
CA GLY A 110 -0.16 -14.82 25.56
C GLY A 110 0.12 -13.60 24.68
N THR A 111 -0.60 -13.40 23.56
CA THR A 111 -0.56 -12.16 22.77
C THR A 111 -1.55 -11.09 23.25
N ALA A 112 -2.65 -11.52 23.86
CA ALA A 112 -3.68 -10.69 24.49
C ALA A 112 -4.15 -11.37 25.79
N ASP A 113 -4.76 -10.60 26.71
CA ASP A 113 -5.32 -11.14 27.96
C ASP A 113 -6.42 -12.17 27.70
N ARG A 114 -7.23 -11.93 26.67
CA ARG A 114 -8.34 -12.78 26.24
C ARG A 114 -8.36 -12.84 24.71
N THR A 115 -8.52 -14.05 24.18
CA THR A 115 -8.58 -14.30 22.74
C THR A 115 -9.86 -15.04 22.41
N TYR A 116 -10.64 -14.48 21.49
CA TYR A 116 -11.88 -15.05 20.99
C TYR A 116 -11.68 -15.48 19.54
N ILE A 117 -11.94 -16.76 19.25
CA ILE A 117 -11.85 -17.32 17.90
C ILE A 117 -13.26 -17.74 17.48
N GLY A 118 -13.82 -17.03 16.49
CA GLY A 118 -15.18 -17.26 16.02
C GLY A 118 -15.53 -16.34 14.83
N PRO A 119 -16.75 -16.45 14.31
CA PRO A 119 -17.21 -15.59 13.21
C PRO A 119 -17.31 -14.13 13.66
N MET A 120 -16.87 -13.20 12.83
CA MET A 120 -16.93 -11.74 13.12
C MET A 120 -18.32 -11.19 12.80
N THR A 121 -19.33 -11.55 13.59
CA THR A 121 -20.71 -11.05 13.43
C THR A 121 -21.15 -10.19 14.62
N PRO A 122 -22.11 -9.26 14.43
CA PRO A 122 -22.61 -8.43 15.52
C PRO A 122 -23.10 -9.24 16.72
N GLU A 123 -23.78 -10.37 16.50
CA GLU A 123 -24.38 -11.19 17.56
C GLU A 123 -23.32 -11.82 18.46
N LEU A 124 -22.24 -12.36 17.87
CA LEU A 124 -21.15 -12.93 18.67
C LEU A 124 -20.37 -11.83 19.38
N VAL A 125 -20.13 -10.69 18.73
CA VAL A 125 -19.43 -9.57 19.37
C VAL A 125 -20.26 -9.00 20.52
N GLU A 126 -21.58 -8.88 20.38
CA GLU A 126 -22.45 -8.43 21.48
C GLU A 126 -22.35 -9.33 22.71
N GLN A 127 -22.33 -10.66 22.52
CA GLN A 127 -22.13 -11.61 23.64
C GLN A 127 -20.76 -11.42 24.32
N ILE A 128 -19.72 -11.11 23.54
CA ILE A 128 -18.39 -10.80 24.08
C ILE A 128 -18.42 -9.47 24.83
N LEU A 129 -19.06 -8.44 24.30
CA LEU A 129 -19.20 -7.14 24.97
C LEU A 129 -19.96 -7.27 26.29
N ASP A 130 -21.01 -8.09 26.35
CA ASP A 130 -21.76 -8.35 27.57
C ASP A 130 -20.91 -8.99 28.67
N LYS A 131 -20.09 -9.96 28.27
CA LYS A 131 -19.20 -10.71 29.18
C LYS A 131 -17.97 -9.90 29.60
N GLU A 132 -17.34 -9.22 28.67
CA GLU A 132 -16.00 -8.62 28.84
C GLU A 132 -16.03 -7.15 29.22
N ARG A 133 -17.11 -6.44 28.87
CA ARG A 133 -17.31 -5.01 29.15
C ARG A 133 -16.07 -4.15 28.85
N PRO A 134 -15.51 -4.22 27.62
CA PRO A 134 -14.39 -3.35 27.25
C PRO A 134 -14.85 -1.89 27.21
N GLU A 135 -13.97 -0.95 27.55
CA GLU A 135 -14.28 0.48 27.49
C GLU A 135 -14.14 1.03 26.06
N ALA A 136 -13.31 0.40 25.22
CA ALA A 136 -13.12 0.82 23.84
C ALA A 136 -12.94 -0.34 22.84
N ILE A 137 -13.27 -0.08 21.58
CA ILE A 137 -13.01 -0.94 20.42
C ILE A 137 -12.06 -0.23 19.44
N LEU A 138 -11.03 -0.96 18.99
CA LEU A 138 -10.12 -0.54 17.92
C LEU A 138 -10.44 -1.33 16.62
N PRO A 139 -11.12 -0.73 15.63
CA PRO A 139 -11.57 -1.42 14.42
C PRO A 139 -10.59 -1.31 13.24
N THR A 140 -9.54 -0.49 13.35
CA THR A 140 -8.66 -0.11 12.22
C THR A 140 -7.54 -1.11 11.93
N MET A 141 -7.57 -2.30 12.55
CA MET A 141 -6.50 -3.32 12.47
C MET A 141 -6.92 -4.59 11.71
N GLY A 142 -8.20 -4.75 11.40
CA GLY A 142 -8.77 -5.98 10.83
C GLY A 142 -9.34 -5.81 9.42
N GLY A 143 -8.82 -4.87 8.64
CA GLY A 143 -9.28 -4.62 7.27
C GLY A 143 -10.76 -4.25 7.19
N GLN A 144 -11.38 -4.54 6.05
CA GLN A 144 -12.78 -4.20 5.80
C GLN A 144 -13.75 -4.91 6.74
N THR A 145 -13.46 -6.17 7.09
CA THR A 145 -14.32 -6.96 7.98
C THR A 145 -14.49 -6.29 9.34
N ALA A 146 -13.41 -5.75 9.91
CA ALA A 146 -13.46 -5.07 11.20
C ALA A 146 -14.19 -3.72 11.13
N LEU A 147 -13.99 -2.95 10.05
CA LEU A 147 -14.70 -1.67 9.85
C LEU A 147 -16.20 -1.89 9.67
N ASN A 148 -16.61 -2.82 8.82
CA ASN A 148 -18.02 -3.15 8.59
C ASN A 148 -18.69 -3.65 9.87
N LEU A 149 -18.00 -4.49 10.65
CA LEU A 149 -18.50 -4.96 11.94
C LEU A 149 -18.66 -3.81 12.94
N ALA A 150 -17.68 -2.92 13.04
CA ALA A 150 -17.76 -1.76 13.92
C ALA A 150 -18.91 -0.82 13.55
N LYS A 151 -19.12 -0.60 12.24
CA LYS A 151 -20.26 0.15 11.71
C LYS A 151 -21.58 -0.53 12.07
N ALA A 152 -21.72 -1.82 11.79
CA ALA A 152 -22.95 -2.57 12.13
C ALA A 152 -23.26 -2.55 13.64
N LEU A 153 -22.25 -2.68 14.50
CA LEU A 153 -22.42 -2.57 15.96
C LEU A 153 -22.89 -1.18 16.40
N ALA A 154 -22.38 -0.12 15.75
CA ALA A 154 -22.77 1.25 16.04
C ALA A 154 -24.20 1.54 15.56
N GLU A 155 -24.54 1.16 14.33
CA GLU A 155 -25.88 1.35 13.75
C GLU A 155 -26.97 0.58 14.49
N GLN A 156 -26.64 -0.58 15.06
CA GLN A 156 -27.55 -1.36 15.92
C GLN A 156 -27.65 -0.81 17.35
N GLY A 157 -26.94 0.27 17.69
CA GLY A 157 -26.93 0.86 19.04
C GLY A 157 -26.23 -0.03 20.10
N ILE A 158 -25.52 -1.08 19.68
CA ILE A 158 -24.85 -2.01 20.60
C ILE A 158 -23.71 -1.29 21.33
N LEU A 159 -22.93 -0.47 20.63
CA LEU A 159 -21.83 0.27 21.25
C LEU A 159 -22.34 1.23 22.34
N GLU A 160 -23.46 1.90 22.10
CA GLU A 160 -24.13 2.78 23.07
C GLU A 160 -24.68 1.98 24.26
N LYS A 161 -25.36 0.85 24.00
CA LYS A 161 -25.90 -0.05 25.03
C LYS A 161 -24.84 -0.52 26.04
N TYR A 162 -23.62 -0.76 25.58
CA TYR A 162 -22.50 -1.22 26.42
C TYR A 162 -21.53 -0.11 26.83
N ASN A 163 -21.79 1.15 26.44
CA ASN A 163 -20.93 2.32 26.67
C ASN A 163 -19.47 2.09 26.20
N VAL A 164 -19.33 1.60 24.97
CA VAL A 164 -18.04 1.26 24.35
C VAL A 164 -17.64 2.33 23.34
N GLU A 165 -16.47 2.94 23.53
CA GLU A 165 -15.95 3.96 22.62
C GLU A 165 -15.27 3.34 21.39
N LEU A 166 -15.56 3.84 20.18
CA LEU A 166 -14.72 3.57 19.01
C LEU A 166 -13.48 4.46 19.02
N ILE A 167 -12.29 3.86 19.02
CA ILE A 167 -11.01 4.57 19.00
C ILE A 167 -10.24 4.32 17.69
N GLY A 168 -9.28 5.20 17.38
CA GLY A 168 -8.53 5.17 16.13
C GLY A 168 -9.27 5.85 14.97
N ALA A 169 -10.40 5.27 14.56
CA ALA A 169 -11.31 5.88 13.58
C ALA A 169 -12.75 5.88 14.13
N LYS A 170 -13.38 7.05 14.11
CA LYS A 170 -14.78 7.25 14.53
C LYS A 170 -15.73 6.86 13.39
N LEU A 171 -16.99 6.55 13.72
CA LEU A 171 -18.00 6.17 12.73
C LEU A 171 -18.14 7.20 11.58
N PRO A 172 -18.22 8.52 11.83
CA PRO A 172 -18.30 9.49 10.73
C PRO A 172 -17.10 9.46 9.78
N SER A 173 -15.90 9.17 10.31
CA SER A 173 -14.66 9.06 9.52
C SER A 173 -14.67 7.79 8.66
N ILE A 174 -15.19 6.69 9.21
CA ILE A 174 -15.37 5.43 8.48
C ILE A 174 -16.39 5.61 7.36
N ASP A 175 -17.57 6.17 7.68
CA ASP A 175 -18.64 6.40 6.70
C ASP A 175 -18.18 7.30 5.56
N LYS A 176 -17.51 8.41 5.89
CA LYS A 176 -17.01 9.34 4.88
C LYS A 176 -16.01 8.69 3.91
N ALA A 177 -15.23 7.72 4.38
CA ALA A 177 -14.23 7.04 3.55
C ALA A 177 -14.81 5.92 2.70
N GLU A 178 -15.79 5.19 3.22
CA GLU A 178 -16.43 4.05 2.54
C GLU A 178 -17.51 4.50 1.55
N ASP A 179 -18.19 5.61 1.84
CA ASP A 179 -19.17 6.21 0.95
C ASP A 179 -18.50 7.13 -0.06
N ARG A 180 -18.58 6.74 -1.34
CA ARG A 180 -17.96 7.48 -2.45
C ARG A 180 -18.48 8.90 -2.60
N GLU A 181 -19.76 9.15 -2.31
CA GLU A 181 -20.36 10.46 -2.44
C GLU A 181 -19.91 11.37 -1.29
N LEU A 182 -19.91 10.85 -0.06
CA LEU A 182 -19.34 11.58 1.08
C LEU A 182 -17.85 11.89 0.87
N PHE A 183 -17.09 10.95 0.30
CA PHE A 183 -15.69 11.16 -0.05
C PHE A 183 -15.52 12.28 -1.10
N LYS A 184 -16.29 12.25 -2.20
CA LYS A 184 -16.26 13.31 -3.22
C LYS A 184 -16.60 14.67 -2.64
N GLN A 185 -17.62 14.75 -1.79
CA GLN A 185 -18.00 15.99 -1.12
C GLN A 185 -16.88 16.50 -0.20
N ALA A 186 -16.23 15.60 0.53
CA ALA A 186 -15.07 15.91 1.35
C ALA A 186 -13.92 16.47 0.51
N MET A 187 -13.58 15.83 -0.61
CA MET A 187 -12.51 16.29 -1.52
C MET A 187 -12.84 17.66 -2.12
N LYS A 188 -14.08 17.84 -2.58
CA LYS A 188 -14.57 19.12 -3.11
C LYS A 188 -14.46 20.24 -2.07
N LYS A 189 -14.78 19.97 -0.80
CA LYS A 189 -14.71 20.93 0.30
C LYS A 189 -13.28 21.43 0.54
N ILE A 190 -12.27 20.57 0.38
CA ILE A 190 -10.85 20.94 0.52
C ILE A 190 -10.19 21.34 -0.80
N GLY A 191 -10.96 21.48 -1.89
CA GLY A 191 -10.47 21.93 -3.20
C GLY A 191 -9.62 20.89 -3.94
N LEU A 192 -9.71 19.61 -3.57
CA LEU A 192 -9.03 18.52 -4.27
C LEU A 192 -9.94 17.90 -5.33
N LYS A 193 -9.34 17.53 -6.47
CA LYS A 193 -10.07 16.94 -7.58
C LYS A 193 -10.15 15.42 -7.42
N THR A 194 -11.33 14.87 -7.65
CA THR A 194 -11.56 13.43 -7.88
C THR A 194 -11.90 13.22 -9.35
N PRO A 195 -11.80 11.98 -9.88
CA PRO A 195 -12.29 11.67 -11.22
C PRO A 195 -13.74 12.14 -11.40
N PRO A 196 -14.03 13.00 -12.38
CA PRO A 196 -15.40 13.38 -12.73
C PRO A 196 -16.24 12.13 -12.98
N SER A 197 -17.40 12.03 -12.35
CA SER A 197 -18.28 10.88 -12.48
C SER A 197 -19.72 11.19 -12.06
N GLY A 198 -20.66 10.45 -12.64
CA GLY A 198 -22.09 10.56 -12.36
C GLY A 198 -22.80 9.23 -12.58
N THR A 199 -23.98 9.07 -11.97
CA THR A 199 -24.85 7.91 -12.17
C THR A 199 -25.99 8.26 -13.10
N ALA A 200 -26.32 7.36 -14.02
CA ALA A 200 -27.43 7.49 -14.95
C ALA A 200 -28.33 6.26 -14.87
N GLU A 201 -29.63 6.47 -14.97
CA GLU A 201 -30.66 5.43 -15.13
C GLU A 201 -31.21 5.39 -16.56
N THR A 202 -30.90 6.40 -17.37
CA THR A 202 -31.28 6.49 -18.77
C THR A 202 -30.09 6.81 -19.67
N MET A 203 -30.20 6.50 -20.97
CA MET A 203 -29.19 6.87 -21.96
C MET A 203 -29.01 8.39 -22.07
N GLU A 204 -30.10 9.17 -21.90
CA GLU A 204 -30.06 10.62 -21.98
C GLU A 204 -29.25 11.23 -20.82
N GLU A 205 -29.49 10.77 -19.58
CA GLU A 205 -28.69 11.14 -18.42
C GLU A 205 -27.22 10.72 -18.59
N ALA A 206 -26.99 9.52 -19.15
CA ALA A 206 -25.64 9.04 -19.38
C ALA A 206 -24.86 9.93 -20.35
N MET A 207 -25.51 10.35 -21.44
CA MET A 207 -24.95 11.29 -22.42
C MET A 207 -24.68 12.66 -21.81
N GLN A 208 -25.58 13.19 -20.97
CA GLN A 208 -25.35 14.45 -20.26
C GLN A 208 -24.11 14.36 -19.37
N ILE A 209 -23.94 13.27 -18.62
CA ILE A 209 -22.76 13.05 -17.78
C ILE A 209 -21.49 12.93 -18.64
N ALA A 210 -21.55 12.23 -19.78
CA ALA A 210 -20.42 12.12 -20.70
C ALA A 210 -20.00 13.49 -21.25
N ASP A 211 -20.96 14.34 -21.61
CA ASP A 211 -20.72 15.71 -22.09
C ASP A 211 -20.17 16.62 -20.98
N GLU A 212 -20.65 16.47 -19.74
CA GLU A 212 -20.13 17.19 -18.57
C GLU A 212 -18.68 16.79 -18.25
N ILE A 213 -18.33 15.51 -18.38
CA ILE A 213 -16.94 15.03 -18.23
C ILE A 213 -16.08 15.55 -19.38
N GLY A 214 -16.63 15.61 -20.59
CA GLY A 214 -16.11 16.34 -21.73
C GLY A 214 -14.99 15.65 -22.52
N ASN A 215 -14.46 14.51 -22.05
CA ASN A 215 -13.45 13.77 -22.79
C ASN A 215 -13.49 12.25 -22.56
N TYR A 216 -13.18 11.51 -23.64
CA TYR A 216 -12.96 10.06 -23.62
C TYR A 216 -11.48 9.73 -23.33
N PRO A 217 -11.15 8.52 -22.82
CA PRO A 217 -12.07 7.42 -22.54
C PRO A 217 -12.90 7.59 -21.27
N LEU A 218 -14.08 6.96 -21.24
CA LEU A 218 -14.97 6.89 -20.08
C LEU A 218 -15.10 5.46 -19.59
N ILE A 219 -15.09 5.27 -18.28
CA ILE A 219 -15.36 3.99 -17.63
C ILE A 219 -16.85 3.94 -17.29
N ILE A 220 -17.52 2.88 -17.73
CA ILE A 220 -18.93 2.62 -17.45
C ILE A 220 -19.04 1.37 -16.58
N ARG A 221 -19.68 1.50 -15.41
CA ARG A 221 -19.87 0.42 -14.44
C ARG A 221 -21.35 0.28 -14.09
N PRO A 222 -22.01 -0.82 -14.45
CA PRO A 222 -23.39 -1.07 -14.05
C PRO A 222 -23.51 -1.35 -12.55
N ALA A 223 -24.55 -0.80 -11.93
CA ALA A 223 -24.84 -1.02 -10.52
C ALA A 223 -25.21 -2.50 -10.27
N PHE A 224 -24.77 -3.03 -9.12
CA PHE A 224 -25.11 -4.37 -8.64
C PHE A 224 -24.80 -5.53 -9.61
N THR A 225 -23.79 -5.38 -10.47
CA THR A 225 -23.30 -6.46 -11.34
C THR A 225 -22.04 -7.11 -10.76
N LEU A 226 -21.90 -8.42 -10.97
CA LEU A 226 -20.71 -9.17 -10.58
C LEU A 226 -19.68 -9.17 -11.73
N GLY A 227 -18.40 -8.99 -11.40
CA GLY A 227 -17.29 -9.12 -12.35
C GLY A 227 -17.25 -8.09 -13.49
N GLY A 228 -17.92 -6.94 -13.34
CA GLY A 228 -17.96 -5.90 -14.38
C GLY A 228 -18.85 -6.24 -15.58
N SER A 229 -19.78 -7.20 -15.43
CA SER A 229 -20.71 -7.59 -16.49
C SER A 229 -21.56 -6.41 -16.96
N GLY A 230 -21.59 -6.15 -18.27
CA GLY A 230 -22.27 -5.00 -18.87
C GLY A 230 -21.52 -3.67 -18.75
N GLY A 231 -20.36 -3.65 -18.09
CA GLY A 231 -19.48 -2.49 -18.02
C GLY A 231 -18.36 -2.53 -19.06
N GLY A 232 -17.61 -1.45 -19.15
CA GLY A 232 -16.53 -1.34 -20.12
C GLY A 232 -15.85 0.02 -20.11
N ILE A 233 -14.93 0.20 -21.04
CA ILE A 233 -14.27 1.47 -21.31
C ILE A 233 -14.71 1.88 -22.71
N ALA A 234 -15.35 3.04 -22.82
CA ALA A 234 -15.68 3.65 -24.09
C ALA A 234 -14.56 4.61 -24.50
N TYR A 235 -14.05 4.47 -25.72
CA TYR A 235 -13.06 5.40 -26.29
C TYR A 235 -13.69 6.45 -27.21
N ASN A 236 -14.96 6.24 -27.58
CA ASN A 236 -15.75 7.12 -28.44
C ASN A 236 -17.24 7.01 -28.07
N VAL A 237 -18.06 7.87 -28.69
CA VAL A 237 -19.51 7.96 -28.41
C VAL A 237 -20.25 6.70 -28.85
N GLU A 238 -19.81 6.06 -29.94
CA GLU A 238 -20.44 4.84 -30.44
C GLU A 238 -20.28 3.68 -29.46
N GLU A 239 -19.06 3.47 -28.95
CA GLU A 239 -18.78 2.50 -27.89
C GLU A 239 -19.49 2.86 -26.59
N PHE A 240 -19.57 4.15 -26.25
CA PHE A 240 -20.26 4.63 -25.07
C PHE A 240 -21.74 4.20 -25.07
N ASN A 241 -22.44 4.49 -26.16
CA ASN A 241 -23.85 4.13 -26.30
C ASN A 241 -24.07 2.62 -26.18
N GLN A 242 -23.21 1.82 -26.81
CA GLN A 242 -23.30 0.36 -26.75
C GLN A 242 -23.06 -0.17 -25.33
N ILE A 243 -22.04 0.33 -24.64
CA ILE A 243 -21.68 -0.12 -23.29
C ILE A 243 -22.73 0.34 -22.28
N VAL A 244 -23.23 1.58 -22.38
CA VAL A 244 -24.29 2.08 -21.50
C VAL A 244 -25.60 1.31 -21.70
N GLU A 245 -26.00 1.04 -22.94
CA GLU A 245 -27.21 0.26 -23.22
C GLU A 245 -27.10 -1.14 -22.64
N SER A 246 -25.97 -1.83 -22.90
CA SER A 246 -25.70 -3.13 -22.30
C SER A 246 -25.64 -3.06 -20.77
N GLY A 247 -25.11 -1.98 -20.21
CA GLY A 247 -24.95 -1.79 -18.77
C GLY A 247 -26.28 -1.58 -18.06
N LEU A 248 -27.15 -0.73 -18.61
CA LEU A 248 -28.49 -0.50 -18.07
C LEU A 248 -29.34 -1.78 -18.10
N GLN A 249 -29.23 -2.59 -19.15
CA GLN A 249 -29.90 -3.88 -19.24
C GLN A 249 -29.34 -4.94 -18.28
N ALA A 250 -28.02 -4.91 -18.02
CA ALA A 250 -27.36 -5.84 -17.12
C ALA A 250 -27.53 -5.50 -15.64
N SER A 251 -27.75 -4.22 -15.32
CA SER A 251 -27.91 -3.72 -13.96
C SER A 251 -29.22 -4.21 -13.33
N VAL A 252 -29.15 -4.73 -12.11
CA VAL A 252 -30.33 -5.15 -11.32
C VAL A 252 -31.24 -3.96 -11.00
N THR A 253 -30.67 -2.76 -10.87
CA THR A 253 -31.38 -1.52 -10.56
C THR A 253 -31.47 -0.57 -11.76
N THR A 254 -31.18 -1.04 -12.99
CA THR A 254 -31.17 -0.21 -14.21
C THR A 254 -30.38 1.10 -14.05
N GLN A 255 -29.15 1.01 -13.56
CA GLN A 255 -28.31 2.16 -13.28
C GLN A 255 -26.86 1.88 -13.70
N VAL A 256 -26.19 2.88 -14.26
CA VAL A 256 -24.76 2.84 -14.60
C VAL A 256 -24.04 4.04 -14.00
N LEU A 257 -22.81 3.81 -13.52
CA LEU A 257 -21.85 4.84 -13.16
C LEU A 257 -20.97 5.13 -14.37
N ILE A 258 -20.86 6.39 -14.75
CA ILE A 258 -19.95 6.88 -15.79
C ILE A 258 -18.86 7.71 -15.11
N GLU A 259 -17.60 7.47 -15.46
CA GLU A 259 -16.44 8.08 -14.80
C GLU A 259 -15.33 8.36 -15.81
N LYS A 260 -14.63 9.48 -15.64
CA LYS A 260 -13.43 9.80 -16.43
C LYS A 260 -12.40 8.68 -16.28
N SER A 261 -11.96 8.10 -17.40
CA SER A 261 -10.88 7.13 -17.38
C SER A 261 -9.56 7.82 -17.04
N LEU A 262 -8.84 7.27 -16.06
CA LEU A 262 -7.48 7.64 -15.74
C LEU A 262 -6.47 6.58 -16.23
N LEU A 263 -6.87 5.70 -17.15
CA LEU A 263 -5.99 4.64 -17.65
C LEU A 263 -4.68 5.21 -18.19
N GLY A 264 -3.58 4.60 -17.78
CA GLY A 264 -2.25 5.04 -18.19
C GLY A 264 -1.67 6.22 -17.40
N TRP A 265 -2.44 6.84 -16.48
CA TRP A 265 -1.88 7.81 -15.54
C TRP A 265 -0.96 7.11 -14.53
N LYS A 266 -0.01 7.86 -13.97
CA LYS A 266 0.87 7.36 -12.91
C LYS A 266 0.07 7.21 -11.62
N GLU A 267 0.24 6.10 -10.91
CA GLU A 267 -0.48 5.82 -9.66
C GLU A 267 0.49 5.84 -8.46
N TYR A 268 0.13 6.63 -7.45
CA TYR A 268 0.93 6.84 -6.24
C TYR A 268 0.10 6.55 -4.99
N GLU A 269 0.79 6.05 -3.97
CA GLU A 269 0.23 5.85 -2.64
C GLU A 269 1.10 6.54 -1.59
N LEU A 270 0.49 7.29 -0.68
CA LEU A 270 1.16 7.85 0.49
C LEU A 270 0.58 7.23 1.76
N GLU A 271 1.45 6.65 2.58
CA GLU A 271 1.12 6.20 3.94
C GLU A 271 1.28 7.38 4.88
N VAL A 272 0.18 7.79 5.51
CA VAL A 272 0.08 9.02 6.30
C VAL A 272 -0.31 8.64 7.72
N MET A 273 0.25 9.33 8.71
CA MET A 273 -0.13 9.14 10.11
C MET A 273 -0.43 10.47 10.78
N ARG A 274 -1.49 10.49 11.59
CA ARG A 274 -1.94 11.66 12.34
C ARG A 274 -2.20 11.33 13.81
N ASP A 275 -1.87 12.27 14.70
CA ASP A 275 -2.17 12.21 16.13
C ASP A 275 -3.15 13.32 16.60
N LEU A 276 -3.54 13.27 17.87
CA LEU A 276 -4.46 14.24 18.50
C LEU A 276 -3.89 15.65 18.64
N ALA A 277 -2.56 15.81 18.58
CA ALA A 277 -1.91 17.10 18.56
C ALA A 277 -1.91 17.72 17.14
N ASP A 278 -2.55 17.06 16.17
CA ASP A 278 -2.59 17.40 14.75
C ASP A 278 -1.21 17.35 14.08
N ASN A 279 -0.26 16.61 14.66
CA ASN A 279 0.97 16.26 13.96
C ASN A 279 0.62 15.28 12.83
N VAL A 280 1.14 15.54 11.63
CA VAL A 280 0.97 14.67 10.47
C VAL A 280 2.33 14.36 9.85
N VAL A 281 2.59 13.08 9.61
CA VAL A 281 3.84 12.61 8.97
C VAL A 281 3.52 11.70 7.78
N ILE A 282 4.28 11.85 6.70
CA ILE A 282 4.30 10.88 5.60
C ILE A 282 5.32 9.80 5.91
N ILE A 283 4.85 8.57 6.09
CA ILE A 283 5.70 7.44 6.44
C ILE A 283 6.40 6.87 5.22
N CYS A 284 5.70 6.77 4.09
CA CYS A 284 6.23 6.17 2.88
C CYS A 284 5.46 6.69 1.67
N SER A 285 6.18 6.95 0.59
CA SER A 285 5.62 7.15 -0.74
C SER A 285 5.89 5.92 -1.59
N ILE A 286 4.88 5.50 -2.34
CA ILE A 286 4.92 4.33 -3.20
C ILE A 286 4.53 4.79 -4.60
N GLU A 287 5.30 4.36 -5.59
CA GLU A 287 5.00 4.56 -7.01
C GLU A 287 4.71 3.20 -7.66
N ASN A 288 3.62 3.14 -8.41
CA ASN A 288 3.26 1.93 -9.16
C ASN A 288 4.00 1.93 -10.50
N VAL A 289 4.62 0.80 -10.82
CA VAL A 289 5.26 0.57 -12.12
C VAL A 289 4.19 0.30 -13.18
N ASP A 290 3.20 -0.52 -12.83
CA ASP A 290 1.98 -0.66 -13.64
C ASP A 290 1.12 0.60 -13.44
N PRO A 291 0.68 1.27 -14.53
CA PRO A 291 -0.09 2.50 -14.42
C PRO A 291 -1.55 2.24 -14.00
N MET A 292 -2.28 3.32 -13.72
CA MET A 292 -3.70 3.31 -13.41
C MET A 292 -4.48 2.39 -14.36
N GLY A 293 -5.28 1.50 -13.79
CA GLY A 293 -6.01 0.44 -14.49
C GLY A 293 -5.71 -0.96 -13.97
N VAL A 294 -4.55 -1.12 -13.32
CA VAL A 294 -4.19 -2.30 -12.54
C VAL A 294 -4.30 -1.95 -11.07
N HIS A 295 -5.05 -2.71 -10.29
CA HIS A 295 -5.18 -2.49 -8.85
C HIS A 295 -3.80 -2.50 -8.18
N THR A 296 -3.49 -1.59 -7.25
CA THR A 296 -2.19 -1.53 -6.52
C THR A 296 -1.75 -2.88 -5.89
N GLY A 297 -2.73 -3.71 -5.54
CA GLY A 297 -2.57 -5.12 -5.14
C GLY A 297 -1.96 -6.04 -6.18
N ASP A 298 -2.32 -5.85 -7.44
CA ASP A 298 -1.84 -6.61 -8.60
C ASP A 298 -0.74 -5.88 -9.39
N SER A 299 -0.46 -4.62 -9.06
CA SER A 299 0.64 -3.85 -9.63
C SER A 299 1.99 -4.22 -9.02
N ILE A 300 3.04 -4.11 -9.83
CA ILE A 300 4.40 -3.95 -9.32
C ILE A 300 4.52 -2.55 -8.74
N THR A 301 5.02 -2.43 -7.51
CA THR A 301 5.17 -1.12 -6.85
C THR A 301 6.56 -0.97 -6.24
N ILE A 302 7.00 0.28 -6.09
CA ILE A 302 8.29 0.61 -5.52
C ILE A 302 8.20 1.71 -4.46
N ALA A 303 9.16 1.70 -3.52
CA ALA A 303 9.35 2.78 -2.56
C ALA A 303 10.84 3.20 -2.54
N PRO A 304 11.15 4.52 -2.49
CA PRO A 304 10.20 5.64 -2.53
C PRO A 304 9.71 5.92 -3.96
N ALA A 305 8.83 6.90 -4.15
CA ALA A 305 8.52 7.45 -5.48
C ALA A 305 9.80 7.97 -6.19
N GLN A 306 9.87 7.82 -7.51
CA GLN A 306 11.06 8.11 -8.34
C GLN A 306 10.82 9.21 -9.37
N THR A 307 9.63 9.26 -9.98
CA THR A 307 9.39 10.10 -11.17
C THR A 307 8.61 11.38 -10.87
N LEU A 308 8.59 11.80 -9.61
CA LEU A 308 8.04 13.09 -9.17
C LEU A 308 9.18 14.07 -8.94
N THR A 309 9.02 15.29 -9.42
CA THR A 309 9.80 16.42 -8.91
C THR A 309 9.41 16.68 -7.46
N ASP A 310 10.29 17.33 -6.67
CA ASP A 310 9.96 17.69 -5.30
C ASP A 310 8.69 18.55 -5.22
N LYS A 311 8.47 19.47 -6.17
CA LYS A 311 7.22 20.26 -6.23
C LYS A 311 5.98 19.39 -6.38
N GLU A 312 6.05 18.37 -7.23
CA GLU A 312 4.93 17.44 -7.39
C GLU A 312 4.73 16.60 -6.13
N TYR A 313 5.81 16.10 -5.54
CA TYR A 313 5.78 15.37 -4.28
C TYR A 313 5.14 16.20 -3.15
N GLN A 314 5.53 17.46 -2.99
CA GLN A 314 4.94 18.35 -1.99
C GLN A 314 3.44 18.55 -2.23
N ARG A 315 2.97 18.62 -3.48
CA ARG A 315 1.52 18.67 -3.79
C ARG A 315 0.79 17.40 -3.31
N LEU A 316 1.36 16.22 -3.54
CA LEU A 316 0.79 14.95 -3.06
C LEU A 316 0.81 14.87 -1.52
N ARG A 317 1.90 15.34 -0.90
CA ARG A 317 2.06 15.42 0.55
C ARG A 317 1.01 16.35 1.18
N ASP A 318 0.89 17.57 0.67
CA ASP A 318 -0.08 18.56 1.15
C ASP A 318 -1.52 18.08 0.96
N ALA A 319 -1.83 17.47 -0.20
CA ALA A 319 -3.13 16.83 -0.44
C ALA A 319 -3.39 15.74 0.60
N SER A 320 -2.43 14.85 0.86
CA SER A 320 -2.57 13.76 1.84
C SER A 320 -2.82 14.27 3.26
N VAL A 321 -2.13 15.35 3.66
CA VAL A 321 -2.33 16.03 4.94
C VAL A 321 -3.73 16.66 5.03
N ALA A 322 -4.20 17.29 3.96
CA ALA A 322 -5.55 17.87 3.92
C ALA A 322 -6.63 16.79 3.98
N ILE A 323 -6.43 15.68 3.25
CA ILE A 323 -7.35 14.54 3.22
C ILE A 323 -7.46 13.93 4.61
N ILE A 324 -6.36 13.55 5.26
CA ILE A 324 -6.46 12.86 6.56
C ILE A 324 -7.16 13.72 7.63
N ARG A 325 -7.01 15.06 7.55
CA ARG A 325 -7.71 16.03 8.41
C ARG A 325 -9.20 16.11 8.08
N GLU A 326 -9.57 16.29 6.81
CA GLU A 326 -10.99 16.37 6.40
C GLU A 326 -11.74 15.06 6.64
N MET A 327 -11.06 13.93 6.43
CA MET A 327 -11.61 12.61 6.71
C MET A 327 -11.84 12.38 8.21
N GLY A 328 -11.27 13.24 9.08
CA GLY A 328 -11.44 13.14 10.52
C GLY A 328 -10.75 11.90 11.11
N VAL A 329 -9.65 11.44 10.50
CA VAL A 329 -8.81 10.40 11.12
C VAL A 329 -7.88 11.11 12.11
N GLU A 330 -8.16 10.97 13.40
CA GLU A 330 -7.49 11.73 14.45
C GLU A 330 -6.33 10.96 15.09
N CYS A 331 -6.40 9.62 15.12
CA CYS A 331 -5.42 8.79 15.82
C CYS A 331 -5.08 7.52 15.04
N GLY A 332 -4.23 7.61 14.02
CA GLY A 332 -3.87 6.41 13.27
C GLY A 332 -3.16 6.65 11.96
N GLY A 333 -2.86 5.53 11.30
CA GLY A 333 -2.34 5.51 9.94
C GLY A 333 -3.46 5.31 8.91
N SER A 334 -3.31 5.94 7.77
CA SER A 334 -4.19 5.82 6.61
C SER A 334 -3.39 5.81 5.31
N ASN A 335 -3.93 5.18 4.28
CA ASN A 335 -3.32 5.13 2.95
C ASN A 335 -4.13 6.01 1.99
N VAL A 336 -3.47 6.98 1.33
CA VAL A 336 -4.05 7.86 0.32
C VAL A 336 -3.59 7.43 -1.06
N GLN A 337 -4.51 7.18 -1.97
CA GLN A 337 -4.22 6.84 -3.37
C GLN A 337 -4.51 8.01 -4.30
N MET A 338 -3.58 8.25 -5.22
CA MET A 338 -3.58 9.40 -6.11
C MET A 338 -3.12 9.00 -7.50
N ALA A 339 -3.69 9.64 -8.52
CA ALA A 339 -3.22 9.55 -9.88
C ALA A 339 -2.62 10.89 -10.34
N VAL A 340 -1.50 10.82 -11.06
CA VAL A 340 -0.84 11.98 -11.64
C VAL A 340 -0.78 11.80 -13.16
N ASN A 341 -1.30 12.78 -13.88
CA ASN A 341 -1.19 12.81 -15.33
C ASN A 341 0.28 13.02 -15.73
N PRO A 342 0.91 12.09 -16.46
CA PRO A 342 2.31 12.27 -16.89
C PRO A 342 2.50 13.45 -17.86
N ALA A 343 1.44 13.93 -18.53
CA ALA A 343 1.56 14.99 -19.53
C ALA A 343 1.66 16.41 -18.93
N ASP A 344 0.92 16.68 -17.85
CA ASP A 344 0.79 18.02 -17.27
C ASP A 344 0.91 18.07 -15.73
N GLY A 345 1.06 16.92 -15.09
CA GLY A 345 1.13 16.80 -13.63
C GLY A 345 -0.20 17.10 -12.93
N GLU A 346 -1.35 16.99 -13.61
CA GLU A 346 -2.68 17.06 -12.99
C GLU A 346 -2.83 15.95 -11.94
N LEU A 347 -3.23 16.33 -10.73
CA LEU A 347 -3.42 15.43 -9.59
C LEU A 347 -4.91 15.11 -9.41
N MET A 348 -5.22 13.82 -9.31
CA MET A 348 -6.55 13.29 -9.00
C MET A 348 -6.47 12.41 -7.76
N ILE A 349 -7.38 12.61 -6.82
CA ILE A 349 -7.51 11.77 -5.63
C ILE A 349 -8.42 10.59 -5.96
N ILE A 350 -7.95 9.37 -5.67
CA ILE A 350 -8.66 8.13 -6.00
C ILE A 350 -9.47 7.65 -4.80
N GLU A 351 -8.80 7.38 -3.68
CA GLU A 351 -9.42 6.93 -2.45
C GLU A 351 -8.53 7.17 -1.23
N MET A 352 -9.12 7.03 -0.04
CA MET A 352 -8.43 7.03 1.24
C MET A 352 -8.91 5.84 2.08
N ASN A 353 -7.98 5.05 2.59
CA ASN A 353 -8.27 3.91 3.46
C ASN A 353 -7.97 4.31 4.93
N PRO A 354 -8.98 4.53 5.80
CA PRO A 354 -8.81 5.04 7.17
C PRO A 354 -8.39 3.94 8.17
N ARG A 355 -7.46 3.08 7.77
CA ARG A 355 -7.02 1.89 8.50
C ARG A 355 -5.64 1.46 8.02
N VAL A 356 -5.04 0.51 8.75
CA VAL A 356 -3.90 -0.21 8.20
C VAL A 356 -4.33 -1.00 6.95
N SER A 357 -3.41 -1.09 6.00
CA SER A 357 -3.60 -1.71 4.69
C SER A 357 -2.43 -2.66 4.38
N ARG A 358 -2.55 -3.41 3.28
CA ARG A 358 -1.42 -4.14 2.70
C ARG A 358 -0.25 -3.20 2.41
N SER A 359 -0.54 -2.03 1.85
CA SER A 359 0.45 -0.97 1.58
C SER A 359 1.11 -0.45 2.86
N SER A 360 0.38 -0.34 3.99
CA SER A 360 0.96 0.06 5.27
C SER A 360 1.92 -1.00 5.83
N ALA A 361 1.64 -2.29 5.58
CA ALA A 361 2.53 -3.37 5.95
C ALA A 361 3.80 -3.36 5.08
N LEU A 362 3.66 -3.16 3.77
CA LEU A 362 4.76 -2.95 2.84
C LEU A 362 5.63 -1.75 3.26
N ALA A 363 5.02 -0.59 3.52
CA ALA A 363 5.69 0.62 3.98
C ALA A 363 6.42 0.41 5.30
N SER A 364 5.80 -0.28 6.26
CA SER A 364 6.45 -0.61 7.54
C SER A 364 7.70 -1.47 7.34
N LYS A 365 7.71 -2.36 6.34
CA LYS A 365 8.88 -3.17 5.98
C LYS A 365 9.90 -2.40 5.16
N ALA A 366 9.44 -1.47 4.32
CA ALA A 366 10.30 -0.65 3.49
C ALA A 366 11.11 0.34 4.34
N THR A 367 10.48 0.99 5.32
CA THR A 367 11.11 2.07 6.11
C THR A 367 11.59 1.63 7.47
N GLY A 368 11.10 0.48 7.95
CA GLY A 368 11.29 0.05 9.33
C GLY A 368 10.43 0.79 10.35
N PHE A 369 9.56 1.72 9.92
CA PHE A 369 8.62 2.43 10.77
C PHE A 369 7.39 1.54 11.07
N PRO A 370 7.14 1.12 12.32
CA PRO A 370 6.12 0.12 12.61
C PRO A 370 4.70 0.74 12.72
N ILE A 371 4.08 1.04 11.57
CA ILE A 371 2.82 1.80 11.45
C ILE A 371 1.73 1.28 12.38
N ALA A 372 1.40 -0.03 12.32
CA ALA A 372 0.32 -0.60 13.13
C ALA A 372 0.57 -0.51 14.65
N LYS A 373 1.84 -0.58 15.07
CA LYS A 373 2.22 -0.42 16.49
C LYS A 373 2.05 1.02 16.94
N ILE A 374 2.52 1.97 16.14
CA ILE A 374 2.43 3.39 16.48
C ILE A 374 0.97 3.84 16.44
N ALA A 375 0.21 3.46 15.40
CA ALA A 375 -1.23 3.74 15.31
C ALA A 375 -2.01 3.22 16.54
N ALA A 376 -1.65 2.04 17.07
CA ALA A 376 -2.27 1.52 18.30
C ALA A 376 -1.96 2.39 19.54
N LYS A 377 -0.74 2.95 19.64
CA LYS A 377 -0.38 3.89 20.71
C LYS A 377 -1.07 5.24 20.55
N LEU A 378 -1.19 5.75 19.33
CA LEU A 378 -1.94 6.97 19.03
C LEU A 378 -3.41 6.83 19.40
N ALA A 379 -4.01 5.65 19.13
CA ALA A 379 -5.40 5.37 19.47
C ALA A 379 -5.70 5.44 20.99
N VAL A 380 -4.68 5.29 21.84
CA VAL A 380 -4.77 5.46 23.30
C VAL A 380 -4.22 6.79 23.80
N GLY A 381 -4.09 7.78 22.89
CA GLY A 381 -3.83 9.17 23.22
C GLY A 381 -2.37 9.58 23.36
N LEU A 382 -1.41 8.73 22.98
CA LEU A 382 -0.03 9.21 22.81
C LEU A 382 0.05 10.09 21.55
N SER A 383 0.95 11.07 21.57
CA SER A 383 1.36 11.82 20.38
C SER A 383 2.64 11.24 19.75
N LEU A 384 2.90 11.57 18.48
CA LEU A 384 4.03 11.04 17.72
C LEU A 384 5.39 11.39 18.34
N ASP A 385 5.50 12.55 18.99
CA ASP A 385 6.70 13.03 19.67
C ASP A 385 6.98 12.28 20.99
N GLN A 386 5.95 11.70 21.61
CA GLN A 386 6.07 10.89 22.82
C GLN A 386 6.50 9.44 22.55
N ILE A 387 6.37 8.98 21.31
CA ILE A 387 6.69 7.60 20.92
C ILE A 387 8.12 7.56 20.40
N ALA A 388 8.98 6.74 21.00
CA ALA A 388 10.35 6.55 20.49
C ALA A 388 10.35 5.74 19.18
N ASN A 389 11.28 6.07 18.27
CA ASN A 389 11.56 5.25 17.09
C ASN A 389 12.28 3.95 17.49
N ASP A 390 11.65 2.81 17.19
CA ASP A 390 12.12 1.46 17.53
C ASP A 390 13.52 1.12 16.98
N ILE A 391 13.94 1.72 15.86
CA ILE A 391 15.21 1.37 15.20
C ILE A 391 16.35 2.27 15.68
N THR A 392 16.14 3.58 15.71
CA THR A 392 17.19 4.53 16.10
C THR A 392 17.35 4.64 17.61
N LEU A 393 16.29 4.35 18.37
CA LEU A 393 16.18 4.46 19.83
C LEU A 393 16.53 5.85 20.39
N LYS A 394 16.67 6.86 19.52
CA LYS A 394 17.15 8.21 19.87
C LYS A 394 16.28 9.32 19.31
N THR A 395 15.46 9.02 18.31
CA THR A 395 14.54 9.98 17.69
C THR A 395 13.11 9.62 18.05
N PRO A 396 12.19 10.60 18.09
CA PRO A 396 10.75 10.31 18.22
C PRO A 396 10.21 9.67 16.93
N ALA A 397 8.94 9.25 16.95
CA ALA A 397 8.17 8.78 15.81
C ALA A 397 7.60 9.94 14.98
N SER A 398 7.69 11.18 15.46
CA SER A 398 7.32 12.41 14.73
C SER A 398 8.36 12.81 13.68
N PHE A 399 8.61 11.93 12.71
CA PHE A 399 9.51 12.18 11.59
C PHE A 399 9.03 11.45 10.33
N GLU A 400 9.47 11.91 9.16
CA GLU A 400 9.26 11.22 7.89
C GLU A 400 10.52 10.37 7.58
N PRO A 401 10.40 9.04 7.42
CA PRO A 401 11.53 8.19 7.08
C PRO A 401 12.18 8.58 5.74
N SER A 402 13.51 8.57 5.72
CA SER A 402 14.32 8.64 4.50
C SER A 402 15.08 7.34 4.34
N ILE A 403 14.99 6.74 3.15
CA ILE A 403 15.64 5.46 2.83
C ILE A 403 16.69 5.68 1.75
N ASP A 404 17.83 5.00 1.88
CA ASP A 404 18.98 5.08 0.97
C ASP A 404 19.07 3.85 0.04
N TYR A 405 17.91 3.25 -0.22
CA TYR A 405 17.71 2.07 -1.04
C TYR A 405 16.34 2.13 -1.73
N ILE A 406 16.14 1.27 -2.72
CA ILE A 406 14.86 1.02 -3.39
C ILE A 406 14.26 -0.27 -2.84
N VAL A 407 12.96 -0.23 -2.59
CA VAL A 407 12.15 -1.41 -2.28
C VAL A 407 11.27 -1.70 -3.48
N THR A 408 11.16 -2.97 -3.86
CA THR A 408 10.28 -3.41 -4.95
C THR A 408 9.36 -4.51 -4.44
N LYS A 409 8.06 -4.33 -4.65
CA LYS A 409 7.02 -5.34 -4.44
C LYS A 409 6.56 -5.88 -5.79
N ILE A 410 6.47 -7.19 -5.91
CA ILE A 410 5.85 -7.86 -7.07
C ILE A 410 4.76 -8.81 -6.57
N PRO A 411 3.53 -8.77 -7.13
CA PRO A 411 2.46 -9.67 -6.73
C PRO A 411 2.70 -11.10 -7.22
N ARG A 412 2.18 -12.07 -6.47
CA ARG A 412 2.16 -13.48 -6.81
C ARG A 412 0.73 -13.89 -7.16
N PHE A 413 0.57 -14.46 -8.35
CA PHE A 413 -0.70 -14.98 -8.84
C PHE A 413 -0.76 -16.50 -8.70
N ALA A 414 -1.92 -17.14 -8.94
CA ALA A 414 -2.04 -18.60 -8.95
C ALA A 414 -3.07 -19.09 -9.99
N PHE A 415 -3.11 -18.45 -11.16
CA PHE A 415 -4.09 -18.74 -12.22
C PHE A 415 -4.03 -20.18 -12.74
N GLU A 416 -2.89 -20.86 -12.61
CA GLU A 416 -2.74 -22.28 -12.92
C GLU A 416 -3.72 -23.17 -12.13
N LYS A 417 -4.20 -22.70 -10.98
CA LYS A 417 -5.21 -23.40 -10.16
C LYS A 417 -6.66 -23.11 -10.59
N PHE A 418 -6.86 -22.14 -11.49
CA PHE A 418 -8.18 -21.63 -11.88
C PHE A 418 -8.29 -21.51 -13.42
N PRO A 419 -8.35 -22.62 -14.17
CA PRO A 419 -8.30 -22.60 -15.64
C PRO A 419 -9.46 -21.87 -16.32
N GLY A 420 -10.60 -21.69 -15.63
CA GLY A 420 -11.73 -20.89 -16.12
C GLY A 420 -11.60 -19.38 -15.87
N ALA A 421 -10.59 -18.95 -15.10
CA ALA A 421 -10.39 -17.55 -14.77
C ALA A 421 -9.51 -16.86 -15.83
N LYS A 422 -9.90 -15.65 -16.25
CA LYS A 422 -9.10 -14.81 -17.14
C LYS A 422 -7.95 -14.15 -16.37
N ALA A 423 -6.73 -14.33 -16.88
CA ALA A 423 -5.48 -13.79 -16.32
C ALA A 423 -5.21 -12.33 -16.71
N GLU A 424 -6.24 -11.57 -17.05
CA GLU A 424 -6.15 -10.12 -17.29
C GLU A 424 -6.19 -9.39 -15.95
N LEU A 425 -5.25 -8.48 -15.69
CA LEU A 425 -5.24 -7.66 -14.49
C LEU A 425 -6.10 -6.42 -14.71
N THR A 426 -6.89 -6.07 -13.71
CA THR A 426 -7.84 -4.96 -13.75
C THR A 426 -7.81 -4.20 -12.42
N THR A 427 -8.77 -3.32 -12.18
CA THR A 427 -8.98 -2.68 -10.88
C THR A 427 -9.47 -3.64 -9.79
N GLN A 428 -9.74 -4.91 -10.10
CA GLN A 428 -10.06 -5.94 -9.11
C GLN A 428 -8.82 -6.82 -8.87
N MET A 429 -8.39 -6.88 -7.61
CA MET A 429 -7.24 -7.71 -7.19
C MET A 429 -7.49 -9.21 -7.41
N LYS A 430 -6.52 -9.90 -8.00
CA LYS A 430 -6.51 -11.35 -8.27
C LYS A 430 -5.24 -12.04 -7.74
N SER A 431 -4.24 -11.29 -7.28
CA SER A 431 -3.05 -11.84 -6.63
C SER A 431 -3.40 -12.54 -5.30
N VAL A 432 -2.63 -13.56 -4.97
CA VAL A 432 -2.77 -14.38 -3.75
C VAL A 432 -1.69 -14.09 -2.72
N GLY A 433 -0.72 -13.25 -3.06
CA GLY A 433 0.40 -12.87 -2.20
C GLY A 433 1.31 -11.89 -2.91
N GLU A 434 2.45 -11.58 -2.28
CA GLU A 434 3.43 -10.64 -2.80
C GLU A 434 4.84 -10.97 -2.28
N ALA A 435 5.86 -10.68 -3.09
CA ALA A 435 7.25 -10.70 -2.68
C ALA A 435 7.77 -9.27 -2.60
N MET A 436 8.61 -8.99 -1.59
CA MET A 436 9.29 -7.71 -1.41
C MET A 436 10.80 -7.93 -1.43
N ALA A 437 11.53 -7.09 -2.15
CA ALA A 437 12.98 -7.04 -2.09
C ALA A 437 13.49 -5.61 -1.88
N ILE A 438 14.71 -5.52 -1.40
CA ILE A 438 15.43 -4.25 -1.17
C ILE A 438 16.72 -4.30 -1.97
N GLY A 439 17.06 -3.24 -2.70
CA GLY A 439 18.33 -3.08 -3.41
C GLY A 439 18.80 -1.64 -3.40
N ARG A 440 20.11 -1.40 -3.55
CA ARG A 440 20.68 -0.04 -3.64
C ARG A 440 20.32 0.67 -4.94
N THR A 441 19.86 -0.08 -5.94
CA THR A 441 19.35 0.42 -7.22
C THR A 441 18.03 -0.28 -7.54
N PHE A 442 17.23 0.34 -8.42
CA PHE A 442 16.01 -0.29 -8.94
C PHE A 442 16.30 -1.65 -9.58
N GLN A 443 17.33 -1.73 -10.43
CA GLN A 443 17.71 -2.95 -11.13
C GLN A 443 18.05 -4.10 -10.18
N GLU A 444 18.78 -3.81 -9.09
CA GLU A 444 19.07 -4.80 -8.05
C GLU A 444 17.78 -5.25 -7.33
N SER A 445 17.00 -4.28 -6.86
CA SER A 445 15.76 -4.54 -6.10
C SER A 445 14.75 -5.35 -6.92
N PHE A 446 14.52 -4.96 -8.17
CA PHE A 446 13.60 -5.62 -9.09
C PHE A 446 14.00 -7.07 -9.39
N GLN A 447 15.28 -7.32 -9.73
CA GLN A 447 15.73 -8.69 -9.99
C GLN A 447 15.66 -9.58 -8.75
N LYS A 448 15.94 -9.03 -7.56
CA LYS A 448 15.78 -9.73 -6.29
C LYS A 448 14.31 -10.06 -6.00
N ALA A 449 13.39 -9.12 -6.27
CA ALA A 449 11.97 -9.35 -6.10
C ALA A 449 11.48 -10.47 -7.02
N LEU A 450 11.84 -10.41 -8.31
CA LEU A 450 11.38 -11.37 -9.31
C LEU A 450 11.83 -12.81 -9.00
N ARG A 451 13.09 -13.00 -8.61
CA ARG A 451 13.59 -14.34 -8.25
C ARG A 451 13.00 -14.89 -6.95
N SER A 452 12.48 -14.01 -6.08
CA SER A 452 11.86 -14.39 -4.80
C SER A 452 10.37 -14.72 -4.94
N LEU A 453 9.82 -14.68 -6.16
CA LEU A 453 8.41 -15.02 -6.42
C LEU A 453 8.14 -16.53 -6.41
N GLU A 454 9.19 -17.36 -6.37
CA GLU A 454 9.08 -18.82 -6.41
C GLU A 454 8.30 -19.31 -7.66
N THR A 455 8.50 -18.64 -8.79
CA THR A 455 7.94 -19.00 -10.11
C THR A 455 8.95 -19.77 -10.98
N GLY A 456 10.15 -20.03 -10.46
CA GLY A 456 11.25 -20.68 -11.19
C GLY A 456 12.08 -19.74 -12.07
N LEU A 457 11.87 -18.43 -11.98
CA LEU A 457 12.72 -17.41 -12.60
C LEU A 457 13.92 -17.10 -11.70
N ASP A 458 15.14 -17.15 -12.22
CA ASP A 458 16.36 -16.80 -11.48
C ASP A 458 16.63 -15.27 -11.44
N GLY A 459 15.75 -14.49 -12.07
CA GLY A 459 15.89 -13.07 -12.37
C GLY A 459 15.12 -12.73 -13.64
N TRP A 460 15.27 -11.49 -14.13
CA TRP A 460 14.46 -11.02 -15.26
C TRP A 460 14.92 -11.65 -16.59
N SER A 461 14.18 -12.69 -16.99
CA SER A 461 14.56 -13.62 -18.05
C SER A 461 13.35 -14.32 -18.63
N LEU A 462 13.50 -14.88 -19.84
CA LEU A 462 12.51 -15.80 -20.39
C LEU A 462 12.61 -17.16 -19.67
N PRO A 463 11.48 -17.77 -19.26
CA PRO A 463 11.46 -19.13 -18.75
C PRO A 463 12.12 -20.13 -19.71
N LYS A 464 12.69 -21.22 -19.18
CA LYS A 464 13.40 -22.24 -20.00
C LYS A 464 12.54 -22.85 -21.12
N ASN A 465 11.24 -23.02 -20.86
CA ASN A 465 10.27 -23.57 -21.81
C ASN A 465 9.39 -22.48 -22.46
N TRP A 466 9.87 -21.23 -22.48
CA TRP A 466 9.13 -20.12 -23.05
C TRP A 466 8.92 -20.30 -24.55
N LYS A 467 7.66 -20.34 -24.97
CA LYS A 467 7.30 -20.30 -26.38
C LYS A 467 7.28 -18.84 -26.80
N ARG A 468 8.21 -18.42 -27.67
CA ARG A 468 8.24 -17.04 -28.16
C ARG A 468 6.90 -16.69 -28.80
N MET A 469 6.37 -15.55 -28.39
CA MET A 469 5.15 -14.96 -28.91
C MET A 469 5.41 -14.30 -30.27
N THR A 470 4.41 -14.28 -31.16
CA THR A 470 4.46 -13.44 -32.36
C THR A 470 4.38 -11.96 -31.99
N ARG A 471 4.74 -11.06 -32.91
CA ARG A 471 4.63 -9.61 -32.67
C ARG A 471 3.22 -9.20 -32.21
N GLN A 472 2.17 -9.70 -32.88
CA GLN A 472 0.78 -9.41 -32.49
C GLN A 472 0.45 -9.89 -31.07
N GLN A 473 0.96 -11.05 -30.66
CA GLN A 473 0.77 -11.57 -29.31
C GLN A 473 1.53 -10.75 -28.26
N LEU A 474 2.74 -10.27 -28.58
CA LEU A 474 3.50 -9.36 -27.72
C LEU A 474 2.76 -8.04 -27.52
N GLU A 475 2.31 -7.42 -28.61
CA GLU A 475 1.57 -6.16 -28.58
C GLU A 475 0.31 -6.30 -27.70
N TYR A 476 -0.45 -7.39 -27.86
CA TYR A 476 -1.60 -7.69 -27.01
C TYR A 476 -1.20 -7.88 -25.53
N GLY A 477 -0.18 -8.71 -25.26
CA GLY A 477 0.28 -9.00 -23.89
C GLY A 477 0.94 -7.81 -23.18
N LEU A 478 1.36 -6.79 -23.91
CA LEU A 478 1.86 -5.52 -23.36
C LEU A 478 0.70 -4.54 -23.08
N ARG A 479 -0.28 -4.46 -24.00
CA ARG A 479 -1.48 -3.60 -23.89
C ARG A 479 -2.46 -4.06 -22.82
N VAL A 480 -2.65 -5.37 -22.68
CA VAL A 480 -3.55 -5.96 -21.69
C VAL A 480 -2.72 -6.47 -20.51
N PRO A 481 -2.74 -5.79 -19.36
CA PRO A 481 -1.96 -6.21 -18.20
C PRO A 481 -2.28 -7.67 -17.81
N ASN A 482 -1.24 -8.44 -17.53
CA ASN A 482 -1.33 -9.86 -17.17
C ASN A 482 -0.13 -10.25 -16.28
N PRO A 483 -0.19 -11.37 -15.54
CA PRO A 483 0.90 -11.81 -14.66
C PRO A 483 2.27 -11.96 -15.34
N GLU A 484 2.27 -12.30 -16.63
CA GLU A 484 3.49 -12.54 -17.40
C GLU A 484 3.99 -11.28 -18.12
N ARG A 485 3.36 -10.11 -17.91
CA ARG A 485 3.66 -8.87 -18.65
C ARG A 485 5.14 -8.49 -18.60
N MET A 486 5.82 -8.72 -17.47
CA MET A 486 7.26 -8.47 -17.37
C MET A 486 8.10 -9.45 -18.21
N VAL A 487 7.67 -10.70 -18.36
CA VAL A 487 8.31 -11.69 -19.25
C VAL A 487 8.04 -11.34 -20.71
N VAL A 488 6.82 -10.90 -21.04
CA VAL A 488 6.45 -10.39 -22.36
C VAL A 488 7.31 -9.17 -22.73
N LEU A 489 7.48 -8.22 -21.79
CA LEU A 489 8.36 -7.05 -21.95
C LEU A 489 9.82 -7.45 -22.19
N LYS A 490 10.30 -8.52 -21.52
CA LYS A 490 11.64 -9.07 -21.78
C LYS A 490 11.78 -9.59 -23.21
N GLN A 491 10.80 -10.37 -23.69
CA GLN A 491 10.84 -10.88 -25.06
C GLN A 491 10.77 -9.73 -26.07
N ALA A 492 9.89 -8.75 -25.85
CA ALA A 492 9.75 -7.58 -26.71
C ALA A 492 11.08 -6.81 -26.87
N MET A 493 11.82 -6.60 -25.77
CA MET A 493 13.16 -6.00 -25.85
C MET A 493 14.17 -6.89 -26.58
N GLU A 494 14.11 -8.22 -26.43
CA GLU A 494 14.95 -9.15 -27.21
C GLU A 494 14.60 -9.18 -28.70
N ASP A 495 13.33 -8.95 -29.05
CA ASP A 495 12.85 -8.85 -30.44
C ASP A 495 13.08 -7.45 -31.04
N GLY A 496 13.68 -6.52 -30.27
CA GLY A 496 14.14 -5.22 -30.75
C GLY A 496 13.11 -4.09 -30.69
N LEU A 497 12.00 -4.25 -29.94
CA LEU A 497 11.04 -3.15 -29.74
C LEU A 497 11.70 -1.99 -28.98
N THR A 498 11.40 -0.77 -29.42
CA THR A 498 11.97 0.45 -28.82
C THR A 498 11.28 0.81 -27.49
N GLN A 499 11.90 1.69 -26.70
CA GLN A 499 11.29 2.15 -25.45
C GLN A 499 10.00 2.95 -25.71
N GLU A 500 9.93 3.65 -26.83
CA GLU A 500 8.75 4.38 -27.27
C GLU A 500 7.60 3.43 -27.61
N GLU A 501 7.85 2.37 -28.39
CA GLU A 501 6.85 1.32 -28.67
C GLU A 501 6.37 0.66 -27.37
N LEU A 502 7.29 0.35 -26.44
CA LEU A 502 6.94 -0.24 -25.15
C LEU A 502 6.11 0.70 -24.28
N PHE A 503 6.41 2.01 -24.28
CA PHE A 503 5.61 3.01 -23.59
C PHE A 503 4.20 3.10 -24.17
N GLU A 504 4.07 3.16 -25.50
CA GLU A 504 2.76 3.22 -26.17
C GLU A 504 1.89 1.99 -25.87
N PHE A 505 2.50 0.81 -25.72
CA PHE A 505 1.76 -0.40 -25.38
C PHE A 505 1.45 -0.50 -23.90
N THR A 506 2.32 0.00 -23.02
CA THR A 506 2.21 -0.34 -21.59
C THR A 506 1.79 0.80 -20.68
N ASN A 507 2.04 2.05 -21.10
CA ASN A 507 2.02 3.26 -20.28
C ASN A 507 2.89 3.19 -19.01
N ILE A 508 3.83 2.23 -18.93
CA ILE A 508 4.85 2.18 -17.86
C ILE A 508 5.80 3.36 -18.05
N ASP A 509 6.07 4.12 -17.00
CA ASP A 509 6.88 5.35 -17.09
C ASP A 509 8.23 5.09 -17.81
N PRO A 510 8.66 5.98 -18.74
CA PRO A 510 9.91 5.84 -19.47
C PRO A 510 11.14 5.64 -18.58
N TRP A 511 11.14 6.16 -17.35
CA TRP A 511 12.20 5.91 -16.39
C TRP A 511 12.36 4.42 -16.11
N PHE A 512 11.28 3.68 -15.81
CA PHE A 512 11.34 2.24 -15.57
C PHE A 512 11.76 1.48 -16.84
N LEU A 513 11.23 1.85 -18.00
CA LEU A 513 11.62 1.26 -19.29
C LEU A 513 13.12 1.42 -19.55
N SER A 514 13.72 2.56 -19.19
CA SER A 514 15.16 2.78 -19.30
C SER A 514 15.96 1.86 -18.36
N GLN A 515 15.46 1.59 -17.16
CA GLN A 515 16.11 0.68 -16.22
C GLN A 515 16.05 -0.78 -16.72
N PHE A 516 14.92 -1.19 -17.29
CA PHE A 516 14.77 -2.48 -17.95
C PHE A 516 15.68 -2.59 -19.18
N ALA A 517 15.79 -1.54 -19.99
CA ALA A 517 16.72 -1.51 -21.12
C ALA A 517 18.17 -1.69 -20.64
N GLY A 518 18.56 -1.03 -19.55
CA GLY A 518 19.89 -1.22 -18.94
C GLY A 518 20.14 -2.66 -18.48
N LEU A 519 19.15 -3.33 -17.86
CA LEU A 519 19.23 -4.75 -17.51
C LEU A 519 19.35 -5.66 -18.74
N HIS A 520 18.59 -5.33 -19.79
CA HIS A 520 18.64 -6.06 -21.06
C HIS A 520 20.03 -5.96 -21.71
N GLN A 521 20.58 -4.74 -21.80
CA GLN A 521 21.91 -4.48 -22.37
C GLN A 521 23.03 -5.15 -21.58
N ALA A 522 22.98 -5.11 -20.25
CA ALA A 522 24.00 -5.74 -19.40
C ALA A 522 24.10 -7.27 -19.59
N ARG A 523 23.02 -7.92 -20.04
CA ARG A 523 23.01 -9.36 -20.31
C ARG A 523 23.62 -9.73 -21.65
N CYS A 524 23.56 -8.85 -22.66
CA CYS A 524 24.03 -9.13 -24.01
C CYS A 524 25.51 -9.61 -24.06
N PRO A 525 26.47 -8.99 -23.33
CA PRO A 525 27.85 -9.47 -23.24
C PRO A 525 28.04 -10.79 -22.48
N LEU A 526 27.09 -11.17 -21.60
CA LEU A 526 27.19 -12.39 -20.78
C LEU A 526 26.68 -13.63 -21.53
N THR A 527 25.79 -13.44 -22.51
CA THR A 527 25.29 -14.52 -23.39
C THR A 527 26.13 -14.68 -24.65
N LEU A 528 26.76 -13.61 -25.13
CA LEU A 528 27.74 -13.64 -26.21
C LEU A 528 29.14 -13.77 -25.60
N GLY A 529 29.59 -14.99 -25.33
CA GLY A 529 31.00 -15.21 -25.03
C GLY A 529 31.87 -14.66 -26.17
N CYS A 530 32.79 -13.75 -25.85
CA CYS A 530 33.90 -13.27 -26.70
C CYS A 530 33.54 -12.77 -28.10
N HIS A 531 33.58 -11.44 -28.29
CA HIS A 531 34.33 -10.83 -29.39
C HIS A 531 34.83 -9.45 -28.95
N THR A 532 36.06 -9.41 -28.45
CA THR A 532 37.02 -8.37 -28.87
C THR A 532 37.32 -8.52 -30.35
#